data_AF-A0AAV1KQM0-F1
#
_entry.id   AF-A0AAV1KQM0-F1
#
_cell.length_a   1.000
_cell.length_b   1.000
_cell.length_c   1.000
_cell.angle_alpha   90.00
_cell.angle_beta   90.00
_cell.angle_gamma   90.00
#
_symmetry.space_group_name_H-M   'P 1'
#
loop_
_entity.id
_entity.type
_entity.pdbx_description
1 polymer ?
#
loop_
_entity_poly.entity_id
_entity_poly.type
_entity_poly.pdbx_seq_one_letter_code
_entity_poly.pdbx_strand_id
1 'polypeptide(L)'
;MPPLYHLDPYELCVYKPKGLYCTVEIDLVSDGSTDEGNELMKMIREYSARTETHYNHTRLHHGICVTDICQKYLAQNTTEDLKVVLEGCLNSSFWEKYKLKTRINEDLVCNNKDQTFELEPGDIGVAVIVICLIILNISGIIYDCFAFKKKDHEGNFVLIL
;
A
#
# COMPACT_ATOMS: atom_id res chain seq x y z
N MET A 1 21.79 11.25 -0.06
CA MET A 1 20.99 10.41 -0.98
C MET A 1 19.52 10.66 -0.71
N PRO A 2 18.65 10.47 -1.73
CA PRO A 2 17.21 10.40 -1.49
C PRO A 2 16.86 9.30 -0.47
N PRO A 3 15.78 9.49 0.31
CA PRO A 3 15.32 8.47 1.25
C PRO A 3 14.79 7.24 0.50
N LEU A 4 15.19 6.05 0.95
CA LEU A 4 14.72 4.77 0.40
C LEU A 4 13.21 4.61 0.60
N TYR A 5 12.73 4.94 1.80
CA TYR A 5 11.31 4.96 2.15
C TYR A 5 10.90 6.37 2.52
N HIS A 6 9.82 6.85 1.92
CA HIS A 6 9.21 8.13 2.28
C HIS A 6 7.70 7.98 2.19
N LEU A 7 7.00 8.20 3.30
CA LEU A 7 5.55 8.04 3.37
C LEU A 7 4.95 9.36 3.85
N ASP A 8 4.19 10.01 2.99
CA ASP A 8 3.34 11.12 3.37
C ASP A 8 2.25 10.63 4.35
N PRO A 9 1.69 11.53 5.19
CA PRO A 9 0.63 11.14 6.11
C PRO A 9 -0.63 10.66 5.37
N TYR A 10 -0.79 9.34 5.26
CA TYR A 10 -1.86 8.67 4.50
C TYR A 10 -3.25 9.19 4.88
N GLU A 11 -3.62 9.09 6.16
CA GLU A 11 -4.93 9.49 6.67
C GLU A 11 -5.23 10.96 6.34
N LEU A 12 -4.26 11.85 6.59
CA LEU A 12 -4.43 13.29 6.32
C LEU A 12 -4.61 13.58 4.83
N CYS A 13 -4.04 12.74 3.95
CA CYS A 13 -4.24 12.85 2.52
C CYS A 13 -5.63 12.36 2.10
N VAL A 14 -5.98 11.13 2.44
CA VAL A 14 -7.20 10.46 1.95
C VAL A 14 -8.47 11.11 2.50
N TYR A 15 -8.47 11.65 3.72
CA TYR A 15 -9.66 12.33 4.25
C TYR A 15 -9.97 13.66 3.57
N LYS A 16 -9.04 14.25 2.81
CA LYS A 16 -9.28 15.49 2.07
C LYS A 16 -10.29 15.26 0.94
N PRO A 17 -11.09 16.28 0.58
CA PRO A 17 -11.94 16.18 -0.61
C PRO A 17 -11.09 15.92 -1.85
N LYS A 18 -11.40 14.84 -2.59
CA LYS A 18 -10.62 14.33 -3.73
C LYS A 18 -9.18 13.92 -3.39
N GLY A 19 -8.89 13.65 -2.13
CA GLY A 19 -7.57 13.18 -1.67
C GLY A 19 -7.14 11.93 -2.41
N LEU A 20 -5.97 11.98 -3.05
CA LEU A 20 -5.39 10.88 -3.81
C LEU A 20 -4.02 10.58 -3.25
N TYR A 21 -3.89 9.41 -2.63
CA TYR A 21 -2.64 8.91 -2.09
C TYR A 21 -2.14 7.77 -2.96
N CYS A 22 -0.90 7.80 -3.42
CA CYS A 22 -0.33 6.73 -4.22
C CYS A 22 0.92 6.16 -3.56
N THR A 23 1.03 4.84 -3.52
CA THR A 23 2.27 4.13 -3.24
C THR A 23 2.95 3.83 -4.56
N VAL A 24 4.20 4.24 -4.69
CA VAL A 24 4.98 4.21 -5.93
C VAL A 24 6.35 3.61 -5.68
N GLU A 25 6.81 2.79 -6.61
CA GLU A 25 8.22 2.42 -6.72
C GLU A 25 8.89 3.25 -7.80
N ILE A 26 9.98 3.92 -7.42
CA ILE A 26 10.69 4.89 -8.23
C ILE A 26 12.10 4.37 -8.50
N ASP A 27 12.41 4.19 -9.79
CA ASP A 27 13.77 3.96 -10.24
C ASP A 27 14.49 5.29 -10.51
N LEU A 28 15.66 5.46 -9.92
CA LEU A 28 16.56 6.57 -10.22
C LEU A 28 17.30 6.30 -11.54
N VAL A 29 17.24 7.24 -12.47
CA VAL A 29 17.90 7.16 -13.77
C VAL A 29 18.83 8.35 -13.99
N SER A 30 19.94 8.11 -14.69
CA SER A 30 20.83 9.20 -15.12
C SER A 30 20.17 9.99 -16.25
N ASP A 31 20.35 11.31 -16.23
CA ASP A 31 20.00 12.14 -17.37
C ASP A 31 21.08 11.98 -18.45
N GLY A 32 20.85 11.09 -19.43
CA GLY A 32 21.38 11.07 -20.82
C GLY A 32 22.84 11.43 -21.12
N SER A 33 23.39 12.47 -20.50
CA SER A 33 24.81 12.59 -20.17
C SER A 33 25.26 11.34 -19.39
N THR A 34 26.37 10.78 -19.86
CA THR A 34 27.07 9.61 -19.30
C THR A 34 27.02 9.57 -17.77
N ASP A 35 26.94 8.38 -17.17
CA ASP A 35 26.96 8.16 -15.70
C ASP A 35 28.14 8.89 -14.99
N GLU A 36 29.14 9.34 -15.75
CA GLU A 36 30.27 10.19 -15.32
C GLU A 36 29.88 11.64 -14.92
N GLY A 37 28.72 12.15 -15.36
CA GLY A 37 28.30 13.53 -15.10
C GLY A 37 27.58 13.73 -13.75
N ASN A 38 27.09 12.66 -13.12
CA ASN A 38 26.30 12.75 -11.90
C ASN A 38 26.95 11.96 -10.75
N GLU A 39 27.85 12.63 -10.03
CA GLU A 39 28.56 12.09 -8.86
C GLU A 39 27.61 11.47 -7.82
N LEU A 40 26.40 12.04 -7.64
CA LEU A 40 25.42 11.48 -6.72
C LEU A 40 24.88 10.13 -7.21
N MET A 41 24.58 10.00 -8.51
CA MET A 41 24.12 8.72 -9.08
C MET A 41 25.20 7.65 -8.97
N LYS A 42 26.46 8.00 -9.23
CA LYS A 42 27.61 7.11 -9.06
C LYS A 42 27.73 6.63 -7.61
N MET A 43 27.68 7.55 -6.64
CA MET A 43 27.71 7.20 -5.22
C MET A 43 26.56 6.27 -4.81
N ILE A 44 25.35 6.52 -5.32
CA ILE A 44 24.18 5.67 -5.05
C ILE A 44 24.41 4.25 -5.60
N ARG A 45 24.87 4.12 -6.85
CA ARG A 45 25.14 2.81 -7.46
C ARG A 45 26.25 2.05 -6.73
N GLU A 46 27.36 2.71 -6.41
CA GLU A 46 28.49 2.09 -5.70
C GLU A 46 28.10 1.61 -4.31
N TYR A 47 27.33 2.41 -3.57
CA TYR A 47 26.80 1.99 -2.28
C TYR A 47 25.84 0.79 -2.41
N SER A 48 24.94 0.85 -3.39
CA SER A 48 23.92 -0.18 -3.65
C SER A 48 24.47 -1.48 -4.27
N ALA A 49 25.70 -1.47 -4.79
CA ALA A 49 26.32 -2.64 -5.40
C ALA A 49 26.64 -3.76 -4.40
N ARG A 50 26.77 -3.44 -3.11
CA ARG A 50 26.99 -4.42 -2.03
C ARG A 50 25.67 -4.87 -1.44
N THR A 51 25.01 -5.80 -2.10
CA THR A 51 23.66 -6.28 -1.72
C THR A 51 23.64 -7.09 -0.43
N GLU A 52 24.80 -7.56 0.05
CA GLU A 52 24.91 -8.32 1.30
C GLU A 52 24.77 -7.44 2.54
N THR A 53 25.14 -6.15 2.43
CA THR A 53 25.17 -5.22 3.57
C THR A 53 24.37 -3.96 3.35
N HIS A 54 24.03 -3.61 2.10
CA HIS A 54 23.37 -2.36 1.77
C HIS A 54 22.08 -2.59 0.98
N TYR A 55 21.10 -1.75 1.27
CA TYR A 55 19.87 -1.67 0.49
C TYR A 55 20.14 -1.07 -0.89
N ASN A 56 19.34 -1.47 -1.86
CA ASN A 56 19.43 -0.89 -3.20
C ASN A 56 18.77 0.50 -3.23
N HIS A 57 19.57 1.56 -3.13
CA HIS A 57 19.12 2.94 -3.17
C HIS A 57 18.84 3.46 -4.59
N THR A 58 18.99 2.64 -5.64
CA THR A 58 18.51 3.02 -6.98
C THR A 58 17.00 2.87 -7.12
N ARG A 59 16.37 2.09 -6.24
CA ARG A 59 14.91 1.90 -6.19
C ARG A 59 14.37 2.47 -4.90
N LEU A 60 13.38 3.34 -4.97
CA LEU A 60 12.80 4.02 -3.81
C LEU A 60 11.33 3.66 -3.70
N HIS A 61 10.84 3.48 -2.47
CA HIS A 61 9.44 3.16 -2.19
C HIS A 61 8.78 4.35 -1.50
N HIS A 62 7.97 5.09 -2.23
CA HIS A 62 7.39 6.34 -1.77
C HIS A 62 5.87 6.25 -1.71
N GLY A 63 5.29 6.73 -0.62
CA GLY A 63 3.86 6.93 -0.46
C GLY A 63 3.61 8.43 -0.50
N ILE A 64 2.90 8.89 -1.52
CA ILE A 64 2.79 10.31 -1.85
C ILE A 64 1.35 10.78 -1.86
N CYS A 65 1.10 11.92 -1.23
CA CYS A 65 -0.16 12.63 -1.38
C CYS A 65 -0.14 13.44 -2.67
N VAL A 66 -0.62 12.83 -3.75
CA VAL A 66 -0.58 13.40 -5.11
C VAL A 66 -1.35 14.72 -5.17
N THR A 67 -2.44 14.85 -4.42
CA THR A 67 -3.21 16.09 -4.33
C THR A 67 -2.46 17.25 -3.71
N ASP A 68 -1.46 17.00 -2.87
CA ASP A 68 -0.67 18.06 -2.23
C ASP A 68 0.57 18.40 -3.07
N ILE A 69 1.32 17.37 -3.50
CA ILE A 69 2.62 17.55 -4.15
C ILE A 69 2.46 17.81 -5.65
N CYS A 70 1.51 17.14 -6.30
CA CYS A 70 1.37 17.10 -7.75
C CYS A 70 0.08 17.75 -8.26
N GLN A 71 -0.57 18.59 -7.45
CA GLN A 71 -1.85 19.22 -7.78
C GLN A 71 -1.84 19.92 -9.15
N LYS A 72 -0.73 20.61 -9.46
CA LYS A 72 -0.56 21.34 -10.74
C LYS A 72 -0.55 20.41 -11.95
N TYR A 73 0.08 19.24 -11.81
CA TYR A 73 0.17 18.22 -12.86
C TYR A 73 -1.19 17.55 -13.09
N LEU A 74 -1.91 17.25 -12.01
CA LEU A 74 -3.28 16.70 -12.10
C LEU A 74 -4.26 17.66 -12.78
N ALA A 75 -4.13 18.96 -12.55
CA ALA A 75 -5.04 19.96 -13.13
C ALA A 75 -4.81 20.22 -14.64
N GLN A 76 -3.59 19.97 -15.13
CA GLN A 76 -3.22 20.25 -16.52
C GLN A 76 -3.50 19.07 -17.46
N ASN A 77 -3.38 17.84 -16.97
CA ASN A 77 -3.36 16.64 -17.80
C ASN A 77 -4.52 15.69 -17.46
N THR A 78 -5.76 16.19 -17.46
CA THR A 78 -6.96 15.42 -17.09
C THR A 78 -7.28 14.24 -18.01
N THR A 79 -6.66 14.16 -19.19
CA THR A 79 -6.83 13.09 -20.18
C THR A 79 -5.66 12.09 -20.25
N GLU A 80 -4.56 12.35 -19.56
CA GLU A 80 -3.39 11.47 -19.57
C GLU A 80 -3.49 10.40 -18.47
N ASP A 81 -2.78 9.29 -18.67
CA ASP A 81 -2.63 8.25 -17.64
C ASP A 81 -2.00 8.86 -16.38
N LEU A 82 -2.61 8.59 -15.22
CA LEU A 82 -2.13 9.04 -13.91
C LEU A 82 -0.66 8.71 -13.69
N LYS A 83 -0.19 7.55 -14.17
CA LYS A 83 1.23 7.16 -14.07
C LYS A 83 2.14 8.16 -14.76
N VAL A 84 1.80 8.60 -15.98
CA VAL A 84 2.59 9.54 -16.77
C VAL A 84 2.64 10.91 -16.10
N VAL A 85 1.47 11.37 -15.62
CA VAL A 85 1.34 12.65 -14.90
C VAL A 85 2.18 12.64 -13.62
N LEU A 86 2.13 11.54 -12.87
CA LEU A 86 2.89 11.36 -11.64
C LEU A 86 4.39 11.27 -11.89
N GLU A 87 4.80 10.56 -12.94
CA GLU A 87 6.20 10.47 -13.34
C GLU A 87 6.76 11.86 -13.69
N GLY A 88 6.01 12.67 -14.44
CA GLY A 88 6.41 14.05 -14.77
C GLY A 88 6.56 14.95 -13.53
N CYS A 89 5.65 14.82 -12.57
CA CYS A 89 5.72 15.53 -11.30
C CYS A 89 6.95 15.14 -10.46
N LEU A 90 7.13 13.83 -10.24
CA LEU A 90 8.24 13.30 -9.45
C LEU A 90 9.59 13.62 -10.11
N ASN A 91 9.67 13.51 -11.44
CA ASN A 91 10.87 13.83 -12.18
C ASN A 91 11.28 15.29 -11.97
N SER A 92 10.32 16.22 -12.00
CA SER A 92 10.58 17.64 -11.72
C SER A 92 11.03 17.88 -10.28
N SER A 93 10.37 17.25 -9.31
CA SER A 93 10.70 17.38 -7.88
C SER A 93 12.10 16.85 -7.55
N PHE A 94 12.45 15.66 -8.06
CA PHE A 94 13.76 15.04 -7.88
C PHE A 94 14.86 15.78 -8.65
N TRP A 95 14.55 16.32 -9.82
CA TRP A 95 15.51 17.13 -10.59
C TRP A 95 15.86 18.43 -9.87
N GLU A 96 14.88 19.10 -9.27
CA GLU A 96 15.11 20.31 -8.50
C GLU A 96 16.02 20.03 -7.29
N LYS A 97 15.69 18.99 -6.52
CA LYS A 97 16.35 18.70 -5.24
C LYS A 97 17.67 17.94 -5.36
N TYR A 98 17.77 17.00 -6.29
CA TYR A 98 18.90 16.07 -6.38
C TYR A 98 19.58 16.05 -7.75
N LYS A 99 19.04 16.74 -8.76
CA LYS A 99 19.51 16.64 -10.16
C LYS A 99 19.48 15.20 -10.68
N LEU A 100 18.50 14.42 -10.21
CA LEU A 100 18.26 13.04 -10.63
C LEU A 100 16.94 12.96 -11.37
N LYS A 101 16.89 12.12 -12.39
CA LYS A 101 15.64 11.78 -13.07
C LYS A 101 15.04 10.53 -12.44
N THR A 102 13.73 10.42 -12.54
CA THR A 102 12.96 9.31 -11.95
C THR A 102 12.12 8.63 -13.00
N ARG A 103 11.94 7.32 -12.85
CA ARG A 103 10.99 6.53 -13.62
C ARG A 103 10.09 5.74 -12.68
N ILE A 104 8.79 5.71 -12.94
CA ILE A 104 7.86 4.94 -12.11
C ILE A 104 7.80 3.50 -12.63
N ASN A 105 8.02 2.52 -11.75
CA ASN A 105 7.85 1.10 -12.07
C ASN A 105 6.35 0.76 -12.31
N GLU A 106 6.01 -0.45 -12.69
CA GLU A 106 4.61 -0.83 -12.98
C GLU A 106 3.72 -0.88 -11.72
N ASP A 107 4.31 -1.03 -10.53
CA ASP A 107 3.60 -1.18 -9.25
C ASP A 107 3.09 0.16 -8.66
N LEU A 108 2.17 0.83 -9.37
CA LEU A 108 1.47 2.03 -8.91
C LEU A 108 0.14 1.64 -8.24
N VAL A 109 0.03 1.82 -6.92
CA VAL A 109 -1.21 1.59 -6.18
C VAL A 109 -1.69 2.89 -5.59
N CYS A 110 -2.84 3.37 -6.06
CA CYS A 110 -3.43 4.62 -5.59
C CYS A 110 -4.70 4.35 -4.82
N ASN A 111 -4.88 5.04 -3.70
CA ASN A 111 -6.05 5.02 -2.87
C ASN A 111 -6.70 6.41 -2.78
N ASN A 112 -8.02 6.44 -2.81
CA ASN A 112 -8.82 7.64 -2.58
C ASN A 112 -10.01 7.31 -1.68
N LYS A 113 -10.66 8.33 -1.12
CA LYS A 113 -11.80 8.16 -0.21
C LYS A 113 -13.01 7.49 -0.86
N ASP A 114 -13.15 7.63 -2.17
CA ASP A 114 -14.29 7.17 -2.95
C ASP A 114 -14.06 5.77 -3.55
N GLN A 115 -12.96 5.08 -3.18
CA GLN A 115 -12.70 3.73 -3.63
C GLN A 115 -13.76 2.79 -3.07
N THR A 116 -14.62 2.34 -3.96
CA THR A 116 -15.52 1.22 -3.72
C THR A 116 -14.67 -0.04 -3.67
N PHE A 117 -14.68 -0.76 -2.53
CA PHE A 117 -14.12 -2.10 -2.45
C PHE A 117 -14.80 -2.99 -3.49
N GLU A 118 -14.06 -3.41 -4.51
CA GLU A 118 -14.55 -4.41 -5.46
C GLU A 118 -14.48 -5.78 -4.78
N LEU A 119 -15.65 -6.34 -4.44
CA LEU A 119 -15.75 -7.64 -3.79
C LEU A 119 -15.28 -8.73 -4.77
N GLU A 120 -14.13 -9.34 -4.48
CA GLU A 120 -13.64 -10.47 -5.25
C GLU A 120 -14.40 -11.75 -4.82
N PRO A 121 -14.60 -12.76 -5.71
CA PRO A 121 -15.24 -14.02 -5.31
C PRO A 121 -14.59 -14.70 -4.09
N GLY A 122 -13.30 -14.48 -3.87
CA GLY A 122 -12.59 -14.92 -2.66
C GLY A 122 -13.14 -14.30 -1.37
N ASP A 123 -13.44 -13.01 -1.38
CA ASP A 123 -14.00 -12.29 -0.23
C ASP A 123 -15.35 -12.87 0.18
N ILE A 124 -16.19 -13.18 -0.82
CA ILE A 124 -17.49 -13.83 -0.62
C ILE A 124 -17.29 -15.22 -0.01
N GLY A 125 -16.33 -16.00 -0.53
CA GLY A 125 -16.03 -17.33 -0.01
C GLY A 125 -15.61 -17.32 1.46
N VAL A 126 -14.70 -16.41 1.83
CA VAL A 126 -14.26 -16.23 3.23
C VAL A 126 -15.43 -15.82 4.12
N ALA A 127 -16.26 -14.86 3.67
CA ALA A 127 -17.42 -14.41 4.43
C ALA A 127 -18.39 -15.56 4.75
N VAL A 128 -18.66 -16.44 3.78
CA VAL A 128 -19.52 -17.62 3.97
C VAL A 128 -18.93 -18.57 5.01
N ILE A 129 -17.62 -18.86 4.95
CA ILE A 129 -16.95 -19.74 5.92
C ILE A 129 -17.07 -19.17 7.34
N VAL A 130 -16.81 -17.87 7.50
CA VAL A 130 -16.91 -17.19 8.80
C VAL A 130 -18.35 -17.26 9.34
N ILE A 131 -19.36 -17.02 8.50
CA ILE A 131 -20.77 -17.12 8.89
C ILE A 131 -21.10 -18.55 9.33
N CYS A 132 -20.65 -19.57 8.61
CA CYS A 132 -20.86 -20.97 8.99
C CYS A 132 -20.25 -21.31 10.36
N LEU A 133 -19.03 -20.84 10.64
CA LEU A 133 -18.39 -21.02 11.95
C LEU A 133 -19.17 -20.33 13.07
N ILE A 134 -19.68 -19.13 12.84
CA ILE A 134 -20.51 -18.41 13.81
C ILE A 134 -21.80 -19.19 14.08
N ILE A 135 -22.48 -19.71 13.05
CA ILE A 135 -23.70 -20.50 13.22
C ILE A 135 -23.43 -21.78 14.02
N LEU A 136 -22.32 -22.49 13.76
CA LEU A 136 -21.97 -23.69 14.50
C LEU A 136 -21.73 -23.38 15.98
N ASN A 137 -21.03 -22.30 16.30
CA ASN A 137 -20.81 -21.87 17.69
C ASN A 137 -22.11 -21.48 18.38
N ILE A 138 -22.98 -20.72 17.71
CA ILE A 138 -24.31 -20.36 18.24
C ILE A 138 -25.14 -21.63 18.49
N SER A 139 -25.09 -22.59 17.56
CA SER A 139 -25.80 -23.85 17.72
C SER A 139 -25.30 -24.64 18.93
N GLY A 140 -23.98 -24.68 19.17
CA GLY A 140 -23.38 -25.29 20.35
C GLY A 140 -23.86 -24.65 21.65
N ILE A 141 -23.90 -23.32 21.71
CA ILE A 141 -24.42 -22.56 22.86
C ILE A 141 -25.90 -22.88 23.10
N ILE A 142 -26.71 -22.93 22.04
CA ILE A 142 -28.12 -23.29 22.10
C ILE A 142 -28.28 -24.72 22.64
N TYR A 143 -27.53 -25.69 22.09
CA TYR A 143 -27.59 -27.07 22.54
C TYR A 143 -27.19 -27.21 24.01
N ASP A 144 -26.16 -26.51 24.47
CA ASP A 144 -25.75 -26.53 25.87
C ASP A 144 -26.85 -25.97 26.77
N CYS A 145 -27.44 -24.82 26.41
CA CYS A 145 -28.53 -24.20 27.17
C CYS A 145 -29.81 -25.05 27.22
N PHE A 146 -30.18 -25.71 26.11
CA PHE A 146 -31.38 -26.56 26.05
C PHE A 146 -31.15 -27.95 26.67
N ALA A 147 -29.96 -28.53 26.53
CA ALA A 147 -29.61 -29.81 27.15
C ALA A 147 -29.48 -29.69 28.67
N PHE A 148 -28.98 -28.56 29.19
CA PHE A 148 -28.98 -28.29 30.64
C PHE A 148 -30.40 -28.22 31.22
N LYS A 149 -31.35 -27.59 30.51
CA LYS A 149 -32.75 -27.55 30.94
C LYS A 149 -33.44 -28.92 30.96
N LYS A 150 -32.97 -29.88 30.17
CA LYS A 150 -33.55 -31.24 30.13
C LYS A 150 -32.98 -32.15 31.23
N LYS A 151 -31.85 -31.79 31.84
CA LYS A 151 -31.13 -32.60 32.84
C LYS A 151 -31.45 -32.28 34.31
N ASP A 152 -32.54 -31.55 34.58
CA ASP A 152 -33.04 -31.36 35.96
C ASP A 152 -33.98 -32.49 36.43
N HIS A 153 -33.96 -33.64 35.74
CA HIS A 153 -34.41 -34.91 36.31
C HIS A 153 -33.41 -36.03 35.98
N GLU A 154 -32.75 -36.48 37.05
CA GLU A 154 -31.79 -37.59 37.18
C GLU A 154 -30.33 -37.32 36.73
N GLY A 155 -29.50 -37.27 37.77
CA GLY A 155 -28.09 -36.92 37.68
C GLY A 155 -27.22 -37.99 37.00
N ASN A 156 -26.15 -37.50 36.39
CA ASN A 156 -24.82 -37.86 36.83
C ASN A 156 -23.82 -36.78 36.40
N PHE A 157 -23.02 -36.34 37.37
CA PHE A 157 -21.94 -35.38 37.20
C PHE A 157 -20.77 -36.12 36.56
N VAL A 158 -20.41 -35.76 35.32
CA VAL A 158 -19.16 -36.22 34.72
C VAL A 158 -18.41 -34.99 34.22
N LEU A 159 -17.47 -34.56 35.06
CA LEU A 159 -16.29 -33.77 34.71
C LEU A 159 -15.48 -34.53 33.64
N ILE A 160 -15.03 -33.85 32.59
CA ILE A 160 -13.83 -34.26 31.87
C ILE A 160 -12.94 -33.04 31.69
N LEU A 161 -11.68 -33.27 32.11
CA LEU A 161 -10.47 -32.47 31.98
C LEU A 161 -10.24 -31.93 30.56
#